data_AF-A0A662J779-F1
#
_entry.id   AF-A0A662J779-F1
#
_cell.length_a   1.000
_cell.length_b   1.000
_cell.length_c   1.000
_cell.angle_alpha   90.00
_cell.angle_beta   90.00
_cell.angle_gamma   90.00
#
_symmetry.space_group_name_H-M   'P 1'
#
loop_
_entity.id
_entity.type
_entity.pdbx_description
1 polymer ?
#
loop_
_entity_poly.entity_id
_entity_poly.type
_entity_poly.pdbx_seq_one_letter_code
_entity_poly.pdbx_strand_id
1 'polypeptide(L)'
;MGLRVGRFYKVVDYPHPDPFWSCMLIFEGDVYELSSHELSKIPAGVEILGGRAPVLSYNLRIIRFTMEMVRERRVRVIAGAGERGEEDVEEVIEPRREHIGKVRFAVAGRRAYVEKFDIHHQPWFTASELWDIFEEHVLKDEIGVREVFVYGPNCRVYMDYLFGKGYEEYWDVAPWILKKALR
;
A
#
# COMPACT_ATOMS: atom_id res chain seq x y z
N MET A 1 -3.37 8.63 21.16
CA MET A 1 -3.28 9.13 19.76
C MET A 1 -2.35 10.34 19.74
N GLY A 2 -1.31 10.31 18.91
CA GLY A 2 -0.23 11.31 18.90
C GLY A 2 -0.58 12.63 18.19
N LEU A 3 0.39 13.55 18.12
CA LEU A 3 0.23 14.82 17.40
C LEU A 3 0.30 14.56 15.90
N ARG A 4 -0.67 15.04 15.12
CA ARG A 4 -0.61 14.94 13.65
C ARG A 4 0.48 15.86 13.13
N VAL A 5 1.43 15.31 12.39
CA VAL A 5 2.58 16.05 11.84
C VAL A 5 2.53 16.19 10.32
N GLY A 6 1.70 15.41 9.63
CA GLY A 6 1.59 15.52 8.18
C GLY A 6 0.54 14.63 7.52
N ARG A 7 0.58 14.62 6.18
CA ARG A 7 -0.11 13.66 5.31
C ARG A 7 0.94 12.91 4.50
N PHE A 8 0.64 11.65 4.23
CA PHE A 8 1.42 10.80 3.33
C PHE A 8 0.58 10.49 2.10
N TYR A 9 1.21 10.47 0.92
CA TYR A 9 0.58 10.13 -0.33
C TYR A 9 1.61 9.50 -1.27
N LYS A 10 1.38 8.26 -1.70
CA LYS A 10 2.20 7.54 -2.67
C LYS A 10 1.31 6.84 -3.68
N VAL A 11 1.65 6.99 -4.96
CA VAL A 11 1.01 6.27 -6.07
C VAL A 11 2.02 5.30 -6.65
N VAL A 12 1.57 4.09 -6.93
CA VAL A 12 2.35 3.02 -7.57
C VAL A 12 1.53 2.46 -8.71
N ASP A 13 2.10 2.41 -9.90
CA ASP A 13 1.48 1.75 -11.04
C ASP A 13 1.49 0.24 -10.82
N TYR A 14 0.33 -0.39 -10.98
CA TYR A 14 0.17 -1.83 -10.89
C TYR A 14 -0.27 -2.38 -12.25
N PRO A 15 0.55 -3.21 -12.91
CA PRO A 15 0.19 -3.76 -14.21
C PRO A 15 -1.04 -4.65 -14.07
N HIS A 16 -2.14 -4.26 -14.73
CA HIS A 16 -3.32 -5.11 -14.82
C HIS A 16 -3.10 -6.17 -15.91
N PRO A 17 -3.59 -7.42 -15.74
CA PRO A 17 -3.49 -8.45 -16.77
C PRO A 17 -4.16 -8.06 -18.10
N ASP A 18 -5.22 -7.25 -18.03
CA ASP A 18 -5.87 -6.65 -19.18
C ASP A 18 -5.15 -5.35 -19.60
N PRO A 19 -4.58 -5.28 -20.82
CA PRO A 19 -3.84 -4.10 -21.30
C PRO A 19 -4.73 -2.86 -21.52
N PHE A 20 -6.06 -3.01 -21.54
CA PHE A 20 -6.98 -1.88 -21.68
C PHE A 20 -7.35 -1.22 -20.33
N TRP A 21 -6.82 -1.76 -19.23
CA TRP A 21 -7.09 -1.28 -17.88
C TRP A 21 -5.79 -0.80 -17.24
N SER A 22 -5.72 0.47 -16.85
CA SER A 22 -4.64 0.92 -15.98
C SER A 22 -5.09 0.83 -14.52
N CYS A 23 -4.28 0.18 -13.68
CA CYS A 23 -4.52 0.09 -12.25
C CYS A 23 -3.40 0.83 -11.51
N MET A 24 -3.77 1.72 -10.61
CA MET A 24 -2.85 2.42 -9.70
C MET A 24 -3.23 2.08 -8.26
N LEU A 25 -2.22 1.83 -7.44
CA LEU A 25 -2.36 1.69 -6.00
C LEU A 25 -1.94 2.98 -5.33
N ILE A 26 -2.82 3.50 -4.50
CA ILE A 26 -2.63 4.75 -3.78
C ILE A 26 -2.57 4.44 -2.28
N PHE A 27 -1.44 4.75 -1.66
CA PHE A 27 -1.27 4.73 -0.22
C PHE A 27 -1.41 6.15 0.28
N GLU A 28 -2.46 6.43 1.04
CA GLU A 28 -2.71 7.78 1.54
C GLU A 28 -3.21 7.79 2.97
N GLY A 29 -2.78 8.79 3.74
CA GLY A 29 -3.26 8.93 5.11
C GLY A 29 -2.51 9.96 5.91
N ASP A 30 -2.64 9.82 7.22
CA ASP A 30 -2.10 10.78 8.18
C ASP A 30 -0.86 10.21 8.86
N VAL A 31 0.09 11.12 9.11
CA VAL A 31 1.32 10.84 9.85
C VAL A 31 1.24 11.54 11.19
N TYR A 32 1.55 10.79 12.25
CA TYR A 32 1.51 11.24 13.64
C TYR A 32 2.86 11.02 14.31
N GLU A 33 3.27 11.93 15.17
CA GLU A 33 4.34 11.66 16.12
C GLU A 33 3.77 10.91 17.32
N LEU A 34 4.33 9.74 17.64
CA LEU A 34 3.85 8.92 18.75
C LEU A 34 4.18 9.53 20.11
N SER A 35 3.20 9.53 21.01
CA SER A 35 3.42 9.89 22.41
C SER A 35 4.07 8.73 23.18
N SER A 36 4.66 9.03 24.34
CA SER A 36 5.28 8.01 25.21
C SER A 36 4.33 6.85 25.57
N HIS A 37 3.03 7.12 25.68
CA HIS A 37 2.02 6.07 25.94
C HIS A 37 1.75 5.16 24.73
N GLU A 38 1.82 5.69 23.51
CA GLU A 38 1.68 4.84 22.31
C GLU A 38 2.96 4.03 22.07
N LEU A 39 4.13 4.61 22.37
CA LEU A 39 5.42 3.90 22.31
C LEU A 39 5.46 2.68 23.22
N SER A 40 4.85 2.74 24.41
CA SER A 40 4.80 1.59 25.32
C SER A 40 3.97 0.42 24.81
N LYS A 41 3.18 0.60 23.75
CA LYS A 41 2.42 -0.49 23.11
C LYS A 41 3.25 -1.24 22.07
N ILE A 42 4.40 -0.68 21.67
CA ILE A 42 5.31 -1.36 20.76
C ILE A 42 6.17 -2.33 21.60
N PRO A 43 6.26 -3.61 21.23
CA PRO A 43 6.99 -4.61 22.01
C PRO A 43 8.44 -4.18 22.30
N ALA A 44 8.82 -4.24 23.57
CA ALA A 44 10.15 -3.87 24.05
C ALA A 44 11.21 -4.76 23.38
N GLY A 45 12.22 -4.15 22.74
CA GLY A 45 13.27 -4.86 21.98
C GLY A 45 13.06 -4.85 20.46
N VAL A 46 11.90 -4.40 19.97
CA VAL A 46 11.86 -3.73 18.65
C VAL A 46 12.51 -2.37 18.89
N GLU A 47 13.84 -2.32 18.80
CA GLU A 47 14.65 -1.14 19.10
C GLU A 47 14.32 0.00 18.12
N ILE A 48 13.24 0.70 18.41
CA ILE A 48 12.89 2.05 17.97
C ILE A 48 13.89 3.07 18.58
N LEU A 49 14.72 2.62 19.53
CA LEU A 49 15.74 3.34 20.29
C LEU A 49 16.98 3.75 19.47
N GLY A 50 16.78 4.16 18.22
CA GLY A 50 17.80 4.75 17.36
C GLY A 50 17.86 6.28 17.44
N GLY A 51 18.00 6.85 18.64
CA GLY A 51 18.35 8.26 18.85
C GLY A 51 17.21 9.22 19.24
N ARG A 52 17.56 10.51 19.37
CA ARG A 52 16.64 11.64 19.73
C ARG A 52 15.55 11.92 18.68
N ALA A 53 15.41 11.06 17.67
CA ALA A 53 14.48 11.29 16.57
C ALA A 53 13.05 10.93 17.00
N PRO A 54 12.04 11.71 16.56
CA PRO A 54 10.65 11.38 16.80
C PRO A 54 10.28 10.08 16.10
N VAL A 55 9.37 9.33 16.71
CA VAL A 55 8.81 8.11 16.12
C VAL A 55 7.53 8.48 15.39
N LEU A 56 7.50 8.19 14.09
CA LEU A 56 6.40 8.57 13.22
C LEU A 56 5.50 7.37 12.95
N SER A 57 4.23 7.49 13.28
CA SER A 57 3.19 6.53 12.94
C SER A 57 2.44 6.96 11.68
N TYR A 58 2.35 6.04 10.74
CA TYR A 58 1.65 6.18 9.48
C TYR A 58 0.35 5.37 9.57
N ASN A 59 -0.78 6.04 9.37
CA ASN A 59 -2.10 5.42 9.29
C ASN A 59 -2.62 5.60 7.87
N LEU A 60 -2.35 4.63 7.00
CA LEU A 60 -2.63 4.74 5.57
C LEU A 60 -3.82 3.88 5.17
N ARG A 61 -4.68 4.45 4.32
CA ARG A 61 -5.62 3.73 3.48
C ARG A 61 -4.92 3.30 2.21
N ILE A 62 -5.30 2.13 1.73
CA ILE A 62 -4.87 1.61 0.44
C ILE A 62 -6.06 1.66 -0.49
N ILE A 63 -5.87 2.35 -1.60
CA ILE A 63 -6.91 2.66 -2.55
C ILE A 63 -6.48 2.11 -3.90
N ARG A 64 -7.37 1.36 -4.53
CA ARG A 64 -7.26 1.00 -5.93
C ARG A 64 -7.89 2.10 -6.76
N PHE A 65 -7.15 2.58 -7.75
CA PHE A 65 -7.66 3.48 -8.76
C PHE A 65 -7.56 2.78 -10.11
N THR A 66 -8.69 2.60 -10.78
CA THR A 66 -8.75 2.00 -12.12
C THR A 66 -9.26 3.02 -13.11
N MET A 67 -8.66 3.02 -14.30
CA MET A 67 -9.18 3.74 -15.46
C MET A 67 -9.53 2.70 -16.51
N GLU A 68 -10.81 2.64 -16.86
CA GLU A 68 -11.31 1.80 -17.94
C GLU A 68 -11.39 2.65 -19.22
N MET A 69 -10.70 2.23 -20.28
CA MET A 69 -10.85 2.84 -21.60
C MET A 69 -12.08 2.27 -22.27
N VAL A 70 -13.18 3.02 -22.26
CA VAL A 70 -14.42 2.65 -22.96
C VAL A 70 -14.35 3.22 -24.37
N ARG A 71 -14.33 2.35 -25.38
CA ARG A 71 -14.54 2.77 -26.78
C ARG A 71 -16.03 3.00 -27.01
N GLU A 72 -16.50 4.24 -26.94
CA GLU A 72 -17.84 4.57 -27.39
C GLU A 72 -17.85 4.76 -28.91
N ARG A 73 -18.60 3.90 -29.63
CA ARG A 73 -18.92 4.12 -31.04
C ARG A 73 -20.07 5.11 -31.14
N ARG A 74 -19.77 6.38 -31.43
CA ARG A 74 -20.80 7.38 -31.76
C ARG A 74 -21.09 7.33 -33.25
N VAL A 75 -22.12 6.58 -33.64
CA VAL A 75 -22.62 6.61 -35.04
C VAL A 75 -23.41 7.90 -35.24
N ARG A 76 -22.82 8.91 -35.88
CA ARG A 76 -23.59 10.01 -36.45
C ARG A 76 -24.34 9.49 -37.67
N VAL A 77 -25.64 9.23 -37.52
CA VAL A 77 -26.52 9.03 -38.67
C VAL A 77 -26.73 10.40 -39.33
N ILE A 78 -25.96 10.68 -40.38
CA ILE A 78 -26.24 11.84 -41.24
C ILE A 78 -27.50 11.50 -42.02
N ALA A 79 -28.62 12.12 -41.67
CA ALA A 79 -29.85 12.00 -42.43
C ALA A 79 -29.62 12.64 -43.82
N GLY A 80 -29.45 11.81 -44.86
CA GLY A 80 -29.68 12.24 -46.25
C GLY A 80 -28.55 12.07 -47.27
N ALA A 81 -27.44 11.38 -47.00
CA ALA A 81 -26.44 11.12 -48.04
C ALA A 81 -25.90 9.68 -47.96
N GLY A 82 -25.96 8.96 -49.08
CA GLY A 82 -25.50 7.57 -49.21
C GLY A 82 -23.98 7.42 -49.25
N GLU A 83 -23.25 8.05 -48.34
CA GLU A 83 -21.79 7.87 -48.20
C GLU A 83 -21.41 7.59 -46.74
N ARG A 84 -20.49 6.63 -46.59
CA ARG A 84 -19.98 6.10 -45.32
C ARG A 84 -19.44 7.23 -44.44
N GLY A 85 -20.12 7.50 -43.32
CA GLY A 85 -19.63 8.43 -42.30
C GLY A 85 -18.36 7.90 -41.64
N GLU A 86 -17.38 8.79 -41.48
CA GLU A 86 -16.16 8.56 -40.70
C GLU A 86 -16.52 8.28 -39.22
N GLU A 87 -15.95 7.21 -38.67
CA GLU A 87 -16.11 6.80 -37.27
C GLU A 87 -15.11 7.59 -36.40
N ASP A 88 -15.55 8.68 -35.78
CA ASP A 88 -14.81 9.27 -34.66
C ASP A 88 -15.08 8.43 -33.39
N VAL A 89 -14.04 7.78 -32.89
CA VAL A 89 -14.05 7.01 -31.63
C VAL A 89 -13.61 7.96 -30.52
N GLU A 90 -14.54 8.44 -29.69
CA GLU A 90 -14.19 9.09 -28.42
C GLU A 90 -13.91 7.99 -27.38
N GLU A 91 -12.66 7.93 -26.89
CA GLU A 91 -12.28 7.06 -25.78
C GLU A 91 -12.71 7.74 -24.46
N VAL A 92 -13.73 7.19 -23.81
CA VAL A 92 -14.19 7.69 -22.50
C VAL A 92 -13.41 6.97 -21.41
N ILE A 93 -12.72 7.74 -20.58
CA ILE A 93 -11.98 7.24 -19.41
C ILE A 93 -12.92 7.33 -18.21
N GLU A 94 -13.37 6.18 -17.67
CA GLU A 94 -14.10 6.17 -16.40
C GLU A 94 -13.15 5.91 -15.22
N PRO A 95 -12.85 6.93 -14.38
CA PRO A 95 -12.03 6.72 -13.19
C PRO A 95 -12.87 6.10 -12.06
N ARG A 96 -12.43 4.98 -11.52
CA ARG A 96 -13.01 4.37 -10.31
C ARG A 96 -11.99 4.33 -9.20
N ARG A 97 -12.41 4.78 -8.01
CA ARG A 97 -11.57 4.85 -6.81
C ARG A 97 -12.21 4.04 -5.70
N GLU A 98 -11.52 2.99 -5.26
CA GLU A 98 -12.04 2.04 -4.29
C GLU A 98 -11.07 1.87 -3.11
N HIS A 99 -11.60 1.89 -1.89
CA HIS A 99 -10.82 1.59 -0.69
C HIS A 99 -10.73 0.08 -0.48
N ILE A 100 -9.53 -0.46 -0.63
CA ILE A 100 -9.26 -1.90 -0.64
C ILE A 100 -8.56 -2.40 0.62
N GLY A 101 -8.10 -1.52 1.51
CA GLY A 101 -7.43 -1.95 2.73
C GLY A 101 -6.78 -0.81 3.49
N LYS A 102 -6.07 -1.17 4.55
CA LYS A 102 -5.35 -0.24 5.40
C LYS A 102 -4.05 -0.84 5.93
N VAL A 103 -3.07 0.02 6.11
CA VAL A 103 -1.81 -0.31 6.74
C VAL A 103 -1.50 0.69 7.85
N ARG A 104 -1.05 0.17 8.99
CA ARG A 104 -0.54 0.98 10.10
C ARG A 104 0.85 0.51 10.47
N PHE A 105 1.77 1.44 10.50
CA PHE A 105 3.14 1.16 10.89
C PHE A 105 3.77 2.37 11.57
N ALA A 106 4.81 2.12 12.35
CA ALA A 106 5.62 3.13 13.00
C ALA A 106 7.05 3.07 12.46
N VAL A 107 7.71 4.21 12.33
CA VAL A 107 9.07 4.34 11.82
C VAL A 107 9.91 5.10 12.83
N ALA A 108 11.10 4.59 13.11
CA ALA A 108 12.11 5.26 13.89
C ALA A 108 13.48 5.07 13.25
N GLY A 109 14.08 6.19 12.82
CA GLY A 109 15.27 6.16 11.98
C GLY A 109 15.00 5.36 10.69
N ARG A 110 15.68 4.23 10.53
CA ARG A 110 15.54 3.34 9.35
C ARG A 110 14.88 2.00 9.68
N ARG A 111 14.19 1.90 10.81
CA ARG A 111 13.47 0.71 11.24
C ARG A 111 11.97 0.97 11.19
N ALA A 112 11.20 0.02 10.68
CA ALA A 112 9.74 0.09 10.68
C ALA A 112 9.13 -1.07 11.48
N TYR A 113 8.10 -0.76 12.26
CA TYR A 113 7.24 -1.74 12.91
C TYR A 113 5.84 -1.67 12.29
N VAL A 114 5.47 -2.71 11.54
CA VAL A 114 4.16 -2.85 10.90
C VAL A 114 3.21 -3.50 11.89
N GLU A 115 2.35 -2.68 12.49
CA GLU A 115 1.35 -3.11 13.47
C GLU A 115 0.16 -3.78 12.80
N LYS A 116 -0.21 -3.33 11.59
CA LYS A 116 -1.39 -3.81 10.89
C LYS A 116 -1.20 -3.74 9.38
N PHE A 117 -1.53 -4.83 8.71
CA PHE A 117 -1.65 -4.89 7.25
C PHE A 117 -2.89 -5.70 6.90
N ASP A 118 -3.96 -5.01 6.52
CA ASP A 118 -5.29 -5.62 6.41
C ASP A 118 -5.94 -5.15 5.12
N ILE A 119 -6.10 -6.11 4.22
CA ILE A 119 -6.69 -5.89 2.91
C ILE A 119 -8.03 -6.60 2.84
N HIS A 120 -8.99 -5.96 2.18
CA HIS A 120 -10.19 -6.63 1.74
C HIS A 120 -9.82 -7.59 0.62
N HIS A 121 -10.52 -8.72 0.55
CA HIS A 121 -10.35 -9.65 -0.56
C HIS A 121 -10.62 -8.93 -1.89
N GLN A 122 -9.72 -9.10 -2.86
CA GLN A 122 -9.82 -8.53 -4.20
C GLN A 122 -9.68 -9.66 -5.23
N PRO A 123 -10.44 -9.64 -6.34
CA PRO A 123 -10.43 -10.77 -7.30
C PRO A 123 -9.10 -10.93 -8.04
N TRP A 124 -8.35 -9.84 -8.18
CA TRP A 124 -7.20 -9.71 -9.09
C TRP A 124 -5.91 -9.43 -8.33
N PHE A 125 -5.95 -9.51 -6.99
CA PHE A 125 -4.90 -8.98 -6.15
C PHE A 125 -4.83 -9.73 -4.82
N THR A 126 -3.68 -10.31 -4.51
CA THR A 126 -3.44 -11.07 -3.28
C THR A 126 -2.80 -10.20 -2.19
N ALA A 127 -3.00 -10.53 -0.91
CA ALA A 127 -2.34 -9.79 0.19
C ALA A 127 -0.81 -9.78 0.06
N SER A 128 -0.26 -10.86 -0.47
CA SER A 128 1.16 -11.07 -0.75
C SER A 128 1.71 -10.09 -1.80
N GLU A 129 1.00 -9.88 -2.90
CA GLU A 129 1.40 -8.88 -3.91
C GLU A 129 1.37 -7.46 -3.33
N LEU A 130 0.41 -7.15 -2.43
CA LEU A 130 0.31 -5.79 -1.85
C LEU A 130 1.45 -5.57 -0.89
N TRP A 131 1.81 -6.64 -0.17
CA TRP A 131 2.94 -6.62 0.73
C TRP A 131 4.22 -6.29 -0.02
N ASP A 132 4.50 -6.93 -1.15
CA ASP A 132 5.67 -6.65 -1.96
C ASP A 132 5.73 -5.18 -2.41
N ILE A 133 4.61 -4.66 -2.90
CA ILE A 133 4.48 -3.26 -3.34
C ILE A 133 4.69 -2.30 -2.17
N PHE A 134 4.11 -2.60 -1.02
CA PHE A 134 4.25 -1.80 0.19
C PHE A 134 5.68 -1.83 0.73
N GLU A 135 6.31 -3.01 0.79
CA GLU A 135 7.68 -3.20 1.28
C GLU A 135 8.68 -2.45 0.40
N GLU A 136 8.60 -2.61 -0.93
CA GLU A 136 9.53 -1.95 -1.85
C GLU A 136 9.23 -0.46 -1.98
N HIS A 137 8.02 -0.09 -2.37
CA HIS A 137 7.76 1.29 -2.80
C HIS A 137 7.40 2.26 -1.68
N VAL A 138 6.91 1.77 -0.54
CA VAL A 138 6.56 2.62 0.61
C VAL A 138 7.64 2.54 1.68
N LEU A 139 7.96 1.35 2.19
CA LEU A 139 8.93 1.22 3.27
C LEU A 139 10.34 1.53 2.78
N LYS A 140 10.82 0.86 1.74
CA LYS A 140 12.20 1.00 1.26
C LYS A 140 12.41 2.28 0.46
N ASP A 141 11.68 2.48 -0.63
CA ASP A 141 11.94 3.59 -1.56
C ASP A 141 11.54 4.95 -0.99
N GLU A 142 10.31 5.08 -0.49
CA GLU A 142 9.78 6.38 -0.08
C GLU A 142 10.26 6.80 1.31
N ILE A 143 10.29 5.87 2.27
CA ILE A 143 10.63 6.17 3.67
C ILE A 143 12.11 5.89 3.97
N GLY A 144 12.77 5.00 3.22
CA GLY A 144 14.18 4.66 3.45
C GLY A 144 14.41 3.65 4.58
N VAL A 145 13.43 2.76 4.82
CA VAL A 145 13.52 1.68 5.81
C VAL A 145 14.53 0.62 5.35
N ARG A 146 15.31 0.11 6.29
CA ARG A 146 16.31 -0.96 6.10
C ARG A 146 16.02 -2.21 6.90
N GLU A 147 15.13 -2.13 7.88
CA GLU A 147 14.77 -3.26 8.72
C GLU A 147 13.30 -3.15 9.09
N VAL A 148 12.56 -4.24 8.88
CA VAL A 148 11.12 -4.30 9.06
C VAL A 148 10.80 -5.36 10.10
N PHE A 149 9.98 -4.95 11.06
CA PHE A 149 9.36 -5.80 12.06
C PHE A 149 7.86 -5.87 11.78
N VAL A 150 7.27 -7.06 11.79
CA VAL A 150 5.85 -7.27 11.47
C VAL A 150 5.18 -7.93 12.66
N TYR A 151 4.09 -7.33 13.13
CA TYR A 151 3.21 -7.99 14.09
C TYR A 151 2.29 -8.96 13.35
N GLY A 152 2.70 -10.23 13.29
CA GLY A 152 2.02 -11.29 12.55
C GLY A 152 0.51 -11.36 12.78
N PRO A 153 -0.01 -11.31 14.03
CA PRO A 153 -1.44 -11.49 14.31
C PRO A 153 -2.38 -10.50 13.62
N ASN A 154 -1.92 -9.28 13.30
CA ASN A 154 -2.74 -8.25 12.66
C ASN A 154 -2.42 -8.06 11.16
N CYS A 155 -1.47 -8.82 10.63
CA CYS A 155 -1.06 -8.74 9.24
C CYS A 155 -1.62 -9.94 8.49
N ARG A 156 -2.61 -9.69 7.63
CA ARG A 156 -3.31 -10.72 6.86
C ARG A 156 -2.54 -11.12 5.60
N VAL A 157 -1.24 -11.33 5.74
CA VAL A 157 -0.36 -11.89 4.72
C VAL A 157 -0.05 -13.33 5.12
N TYR A 158 -0.02 -14.25 4.17
CA TYR A 158 0.30 -15.64 4.47
C TYR A 158 1.68 -15.75 5.13
N MET A 159 1.77 -16.47 6.25
CA MET A 159 3.03 -16.58 7.01
C MET A 159 4.12 -17.27 6.20
N ASP A 160 3.80 -18.37 5.52
CA ASP A 160 4.73 -19.09 4.65
C ASP A 160 5.29 -18.20 3.54
N TYR A 161 4.48 -17.26 3.05
CA TYR A 161 4.92 -16.26 2.08
C TYR A 161 5.96 -15.31 2.67
N LEU A 162 5.71 -14.77 3.86
CA LEU A 162 6.67 -13.90 4.56
C LEU A 162 7.98 -14.65 4.85
N PHE A 163 7.90 -15.90 5.33
CA PHE A 163 9.09 -16.74 5.52
C PHE A 163 9.86 -16.96 4.20
N GLY A 164 9.15 -17.24 3.11
CA GLY A 164 9.74 -17.35 1.76
C GLY A 164 10.42 -16.06 1.27
N LYS A 165 9.99 -14.90 1.78
CA LYS A 165 10.62 -13.59 1.52
C LYS A 165 11.80 -13.27 2.45
N GLY A 166 12.18 -14.20 3.33
CA GLY A 166 13.30 -14.04 4.27
C GLY A 166 12.94 -13.32 5.57
N TYR A 167 11.66 -13.27 5.93
CA TYR A 167 11.29 -12.94 7.30
C TYR A 167 11.65 -14.08 8.25
N GLU A 168 12.07 -13.75 9.45
CA GLU A 168 12.41 -14.70 10.52
C GLU A 168 11.67 -14.32 11.80
N GLU A 169 11.32 -15.30 12.62
CA GLU A 169 10.72 -15.05 13.93
C GLU A 169 11.71 -14.31 14.85
N TYR A 170 11.21 -13.33 15.60
CA TYR A 170 12.01 -12.51 16.50
C TYR A 170 11.91 -13.01 17.94
N TRP A 171 12.48 -14.19 18.17
CA TRP A 171 12.45 -14.93 19.44
C TRP A 171 12.97 -14.15 20.65
N ASP A 172 13.90 -13.21 20.46
CA ASP A 172 14.48 -12.41 21.54
C ASP A 172 13.45 -11.51 22.26
N VAL A 173 12.33 -11.20 21.58
CA VAL A 173 11.28 -10.32 22.10
C VAL A 173 9.93 -11.02 22.15
N ALA A 174 9.53 -11.60 21.01
CA ALA A 174 8.24 -12.23 20.86
C ALA A 174 8.20 -13.08 19.58
N PRO A 175 7.82 -14.37 19.66
CA PRO A 175 7.81 -15.26 18.49
C PRO A 175 6.78 -14.87 17.43
N TRP A 176 5.75 -14.10 17.78
CA TRP A 176 4.74 -13.59 16.85
C TRP A 176 5.16 -12.32 16.10
N ILE A 177 6.36 -11.80 16.38
CA ILE A 177 6.97 -10.72 15.60
C ILE A 177 7.91 -11.35 14.58
N LEU A 178 7.75 -10.97 13.32
CA LEU A 178 8.69 -11.32 12.27
C LEU A 178 9.66 -10.16 12.02
N LYS A 179 10.92 -10.46 11.70
CA LYS A 179 11.94 -9.46 11.32
C LYS A 179 12.54 -9.78 9.97
N LYS A 180 12.92 -8.74 9.22
CA LYS A 180 13.67 -8.85 7.96
C LYS A 180 14.52 -7.60 7.74
N ALA A 181 15.76 -7.80 7.30
CA ALA A 181 16.57 -6.72 6.74
C ALA A 181 16.20 -6.50 5.26
N LEU A 182 15.91 -5.26 4.88
CA LEU A 182 15.69 -4.84 3.50
C LEU A 182 17.06 -4.49 2.88
N ARG A 183 17.37 -5.13 1.76
CA ARG A 183 18.62 -4.90 0.99
C ARG A 183 18.42 -3.79 -0.05
#